data_AF-A0A933WZ24-F1
#
_entry.id   AF-A0A933WZ24-F1
#
_cell.length_a   1.000
_cell.length_b   1.000
_cell.length_c   1.000
_cell.angle_alpha   90.00
_cell.angle_beta   90.00
_cell.angle_gamma   90.00
#
_symmetry.space_group_name_H-M   'P 1'
#
loop_
_entity.id
_entity.type
_entity.pdbx_description
1 polymer ?
#
loop_
_entity_poly.entity_id
_entity_poly.type
_entity_poly.pdbx_seq_one_letter_code
_entity_poly.pdbx_strand_id
1 'polypeptide(L)'
;MHPVPELTTELAPHDTVHGQLQRGLGSGFLAALALPRDDAHALLDDCLQHDTRYDLQTNERSDYLAELVLATRFDVGRIVKRLHARRDGPEWPSRLVHETLRSLARQGESIAIAALRARSMHGDFEACDVEALFAGSGLAACDGLDAAACSQFDDASLRTELDTCALPSDVLASWSATNQRIARALAVLREEKDARKAANKAARAERRSSDARDEPTFEELLMALGYRKVCDPRALATRARREHLELLVHVLKPGRRDRFVAAIYSLRQIGYEGAEQAILGAAERLAEFRPMELGALRLALGELPPALTLPLARAWIRRRAPPYDGAAASLLRRHAEEQDIELIVGEVLRDLRKDGHGNLSDWFSALQRFSGRG
;
A
#
# COMPACT_ATOMS: atom_id res chain seq x y z
N MET A 1 3.64 -27.44 14.62
CA MET A 1 4.90 -26.97 14.02
C MET A 1 5.31 -28.01 12.99
N HIS A 2 5.07 -27.76 11.71
CA HIS A 2 5.68 -28.55 10.65
C HIS A 2 7.16 -28.17 10.57
N PRO A 3 8.08 -29.14 10.36
CA PRO A 3 9.49 -28.82 10.17
C PRO A 3 9.64 -27.95 8.93
N VAL A 4 10.33 -26.81 9.07
CA VAL A 4 10.80 -26.02 7.93
C VAL A 4 11.91 -26.85 7.29
N PRO A 5 11.76 -27.34 6.04
CA PRO A 5 12.85 -28.03 5.37
C PRO A 5 14.03 -27.06 5.23
N GLU A 6 15.25 -27.53 5.43
CA GLU A 6 16.45 -26.77 5.07
C GLU A 6 16.42 -26.48 3.56
N LEU A 7 15.92 -25.31 3.19
CA LEU A 7 16.01 -24.74 1.84
C LEU A 7 17.45 -24.27 1.62
N THR A 8 18.37 -25.20 1.40
CA THR A 8 19.70 -24.86 0.85
C THR A 8 19.60 -24.72 -0.66
N THR A 9 18.75 -23.81 -1.14
CA THR A 9 18.84 -23.32 -2.52
C THR A 9 20.09 -22.43 -2.57
N GLU A 10 21.19 -22.96 -3.11
CA GLU A 10 22.49 -22.27 -3.12
C GLU A 10 22.40 -21.00 -3.98
N LEU A 11 22.37 -19.84 -3.30
CA LEU A 11 22.41 -18.54 -3.96
C LEU A 11 23.78 -18.35 -4.61
N ALA A 12 23.79 -17.96 -5.88
CA ALA A 12 25.01 -17.53 -6.56
C ALA A 12 25.61 -16.29 -5.87
N PRO A 13 26.93 -16.04 -6.03
CA PRO A 13 27.58 -14.87 -5.44
C PRO A 13 26.86 -13.57 -5.82
N HIS A 14 26.64 -12.71 -4.84
CA HIS A 14 25.77 -11.52 -4.95
C HIS A 14 26.21 -10.48 -6.00
N ASP A 15 27.47 -10.52 -6.40
CA ASP A 15 28.10 -9.65 -7.40
C ASP A 15 28.06 -10.23 -8.82
N THR A 16 27.63 -11.47 -8.99
CA THR A 16 27.40 -12.09 -10.31
C THR A 16 26.02 -11.71 -10.86
N VAL A 17 25.86 -11.70 -12.19
CA VAL A 17 24.55 -11.46 -12.83
C VAL A 17 23.51 -12.44 -12.31
N HIS A 18 23.89 -13.72 -12.17
CA HIS A 18 23.00 -14.75 -11.65
C HIS A 18 22.53 -14.46 -10.22
N GLY A 19 23.45 -14.15 -9.30
CA GLY A 19 23.12 -13.81 -7.92
C GLY A 19 22.26 -12.56 -7.80
N GLN A 20 22.43 -11.58 -8.70
CA GLN A 20 21.61 -10.39 -8.77
C GLN A 20 20.18 -10.69 -9.28
N LEU A 21 20.03 -11.54 -10.30
CA LEU A 21 18.73 -12.02 -10.78
C LEU A 21 17.99 -12.83 -9.69
N GLN A 22 18.70 -13.74 -9.03
CA GLN A 22 18.22 -14.50 -7.87
C GLN A 22 17.92 -13.62 -6.64
N ARG A 23 18.24 -12.31 -6.67
CA ARG A 23 17.85 -11.33 -5.64
C ARG A 23 16.87 -10.27 -6.14
N GLY A 24 16.50 -10.28 -7.42
CA GLY A 24 15.55 -9.33 -8.00
C GLY A 24 16.11 -7.92 -8.09
N LEU A 25 17.43 -7.79 -8.23
CA LEU A 25 18.08 -6.48 -8.29
C LEU A 25 17.96 -5.90 -9.70
N GLY A 26 17.68 -4.60 -9.78
CA GLY A 26 17.63 -3.87 -11.05
C GLY A 26 18.96 -3.90 -11.81
N SER A 27 20.09 -3.96 -11.11
CA SER A 27 21.40 -4.15 -11.74
C SER A 27 21.50 -5.50 -12.47
N GLY A 28 20.95 -6.56 -11.89
CA GLY A 28 20.90 -7.89 -12.51
C GLY A 28 20.03 -7.90 -13.76
N PHE A 29 18.92 -7.16 -13.73
CA PHE A 29 18.03 -7.00 -14.89
C PHE A 29 18.77 -6.34 -16.05
N LEU A 30 19.41 -5.19 -15.80
CA LEU A 30 20.16 -4.46 -16.83
C LEU A 30 21.35 -5.28 -17.35
N ALA A 31 22.06 -5.99 -16.47
CA ALA A 31 23.16 -6.84 -16.86
C ALA A 31 22.69 -8.02 -17.73
N ALA A 32 21.55 -8.64 -17.40
CA ALA A 32 20.97 -9.72 -18.21
C ALA A 32 20.56 -9.25 -19.61
N LEU A 33 20.07 -8.01 -19.76
CA LEU A 33 19.76 -7.45 -21.08
C LEU A 33 21.00 -7.20 -21.94
N ALA A 34 22.18 -7.07 -21.33
CA ALA A 34 23.44 -6.89 -22.04
C ALA A 34 24.13 -8.22 -22.40
N LEU A 35 23.70 -9.35 -21.84
CA LEU A 35 24.24 -10.67 -22.15
C LEU A 35 23.80 -11.16 -23.54
N PRO A 36 24.54 -12.10 -24.16
CA PRO A 36 24.01 -12.91 -25.23
C PRO A 36 22.67 -13.56 -24.82
N ARG A 37 21.71 -13.61 -25.73
CA ARG A 37 20.35 -14.05 -25.43
C ARG A 37 20.31 -15.43 -24.76
N ASP A 38 21.09 -16.37 -25.26
CA ASP A 38 21.10 -17.74 -24.74
C ASP A 38 21.63 -17.80 -23.30
N ASP A 39 22.61 -16.96 -22.96
CA ASP A 39 23.15 -16.87 -21.59
C ASP A 39 22.12 -16.25 -20.65
N ALA A 40 21.47 -15.15 -21.05
CA ALA A 40 20.39 -14.53 -20.26
C ALA A 40 19.23 -15.50 -20.05
N HIS A 41 18.87 -16.25 -21.09
CA HIS A 41 17.81 -17.26 -21.04
C HIS A 41 18.20 -18.40 -20.11
N ALA A 42 19.45 -18.89 -20.12
CA ALA A 42 19.90 -19.92 -19.20
C ALA A 42 19.81 -19.47 -17.73
N LEU A 43 20.20 -18.23 -17.43
CA LEU A 43 20.10 -17.68 -16.07
C LEU A 43 18.65 -17.49 -15.61
N LEU A 44 17.78 -17.01 -16.50
CA LEU A 44 16.35 -16.88 -16.24
C LEU A 44 15.68 -18.25 -16.06
N ASP A 45 16.08 -19.23 -16.87
CA ASP A 45 15.62 -20.61 -16.77
C ASP A 45 15.99 -21.20 -15.39
N ASP A 46 17.21 -20.93 -14.90
CA ASP A 46 17.65 -21.34 -13.57
C ASP A 46 16.86 -20.63 -12.45
N CYS A 47 16.70 -19.30 -12.53
CA CYS A 47 15.94 -18.52 -11.54
C CYS A 47 14.48 -18.99 -11.41
N LEU A 48 13.85 -19.37 -12.51
CA LEU A 48 12.50 -19.92 -12.51
C LEU A 48 12.45 -21.36 -11.95
N GLN A 49 13.54 -22.12 -12.07
CA GLN A 49 13.64 -23.49 -11.58
C GLN A 49 14.01 -23.55 -10.10
N HIS A 50 14.74 -22.56 -9.59
CA HIS A 50 15.25 -22.52 -8.23
C HIS A 50 14.73 -21.26 -7.55
N ASP A 51 13.54 -21.37 -6.93
CA ASP A 51 12.98 -20.28 -6.14
C ASP A 51 13.81 -20.07 -4.86
N THR A 52 14.71 -19.07 -4.91
CA THR A 52 15.62 -18.72 -3.82
C THR A 52 15.03 -17.70 -2.85
N ARG A 53 13.72 -17.41 -2.95
CA ARG A 53 13.06 -16.45 -2.05
C ARG A 53 12.99 -17.02 -0.63
N TYR A 54 13.58 -16.29 0.31
CA TYR A 54 13.51 -16.61 1.73
C TYR A 54 12.11 -16.34 2.33
N ASP A 55 11.48 -15.23 1.91
CA ASP A 55 10.12 -14.86 2.31
C ASP A 55 9.28 -14.58 1.06
N LEU A 56 8.18 -15.34 0.92
CA LEU A 56 7.27 -15.26 -0.21
C LEU A 56 6.27 -14.10 -0.08
N GLN A 57 6.11 -13.50 1.11
CA GLN A 57 5.14 -12.42 1.33
C GLN A 57 5.67 -11.04 0.94
N THR A 58 6.99 -10.85 0.94
CA THR A 58 7.64 -9.54 0.76
C THR A 58 8.43 -9.42 -0.55
N ASN A 59 8.47 -10.48 -1.36
CA ASN A 59 9.34 -10.58 -2.53
C ASN A 59 8.55 -10.85 -3.81
N GLU A 60 8.21 -9.78 -4.52
CA GLU A 60 7.47 -9.73 -5.80
C GLU A 60 8.34 -10.18 -7.00
N ARG A 61 9.08 -11.28 -6.82
CA ARG A 61 10.01 -11.76 -7.85
C ARG A 61 9.32 -12.16 -9.15
N SER A 62 8.06 -12.56 -9.07
CA SER A 62 7.27 -12.96 -10.24
C SER A 62 7.13 -11.83 -11.26
N ASP A 63 6.88 -10.59 -10.81
CA ASP A 63 6.72 -9.43 -11.69
C ASP A 63 8.04 -9.06 -12.35
N TYR A 64 9.12 -9.03 -11.54
CA TYR A 64 10.48 -8.84 -12.01
C TYR A 64 10.88 -9.85 -13.11
N LEU A 65 10.61 -11.15 -12.88
CA LEU A 65 10.95 -12.18 -13.86
C LEU A 65 10.03 -12.13 -15.08
N ALA A 66 8.74 -11.79 -14.93
CA ALA A 66 7.83 -11.61 -16.06
C ALA A 66 8.28 -10.48 -16.98
N GLU A 67 8.70 -9.35 -16.40
CA GLU A 67 9.26 -8.24 -17.19
C GLU A 67 10.53 -8.67 -17.93
N LEU A 68 11.41 -9.43 -17.27
CA LEU A 68 12.64 -9.93 -17.90
C LEU A 68 12.36 -10.94 -19.01
N VAL A 69 11.35 -11.81 -18.84
CA VAL A 69 10.86 -12.74 -19.89
C VAL A 69 10.47 -11.97 -21.14
N LEU A 70 9.69 -10.90 -21.00
CA LEU A 70 9.25 -10.09 -22.14
C LEU A 70 10.41 -9.31 -22.76
N ALA A 71 11.24 -8.67 -21.94
CA ALA A 71 12.36 -7.86 -22.42
C ALA A 71 13.42 -8.69 -23.17
N THR A 72 13.67 -9.93 -22.72
CA THR A 72 14.63 -10.85 -23.35
C THR A 72 14.01 -11.73 -24.45
N ARG A 73 12.69 -11.66 -24.66
CA ARG A 73 11.92 -12.54 -25.54
C ARG A 73 12.15 -14.03 -25.22
N PHE A 74 12.12 -14.35 -23.94
CA PHE A 74 12.20 -15.73 -23.47
C PHE A 74 10.94 -16.51 -23.89
N ASP A 75 11.10 -17.79 -24.24
CA ASP A 75 10.00 -18.64 -24.68
C ASP A 75 9.06 -18.98 -23.51
N VAL A 76 7.91 -18.33 -23.45
CA VAL A 76 6.87 -18.59 -22.43
C VAL A 76 6.40 -20.05 -22.47
N GLY A 77 6.45 -20.72 -23.62
CA GLY A 77 6.14 -22.14 -23.74
C GLY A 77 7.05 -23.03 -22.88
N ARG A 78 8.29 -22.62 -22.60
CA ARG A 78 9.17 -23.32 -21.64
C ARG A 78 8.65 -23.19 -20.20
N ILE A 79 8.15 -22.02 -19.83
CA ILE A 79 7.55 -21.77 -18.51
C ILE A 79 6.29 -22.63 -18.34
N VAL A 80 5.44 -22.70 -19.36
CA VAL A 80 4.24 -23.57 -19.36
C VAL A 80 4.60 -25.05 -19.25
N LYS A 81 5.60 -25.53 -20.01
CA LYS A 81 6.09 -26.92 -19.90
C LYS A 81 6.55 -27.26 -18.48
N ARG A 82 7.22 -26.32 -17.80
CA ARG A 82 7.69 -26.49 -16.41
C ARG A 82 6.55 -26.55 -15.41
N LEU A 83 5.52 -25.72 -15.60
CA LEU A 83 4.31 -25.79 -14.79
C LEU A 83 3.70 -27.20 -14.85
N HIS A 84 3.66 -27.83 -16.03
CA HIS A 84 3.13 -29.18 -16.20
C HIS A 84 4.06 -30.29 -15.71
N ALA A 85 5.38 -30.17 -15.93
CA ALA A 85 6.34 -31.23 -15.63
C ALA A 85 6.47 -31.55 -14.12
N ARG A 86 6.12 -30.62 -13.22
CA ARG A 86 6.28 -30.77 -11.77
C ARG A 86 5.02 -31.24 -11.02
N ARG A 87 3.92 -31.57 -11.72
CA ARG A 87 2.71 -32.13 -11.07
C ARG A 87 2.98 -33.50 -10.38
N ASP A 88 4.08 -34.17 -10.75
CA ASP A 88 4.39 -35.55 -10.33
C ASP A 88 5.59 -35.68 -9.37
N GLY A 89 6.06 -34.62 -8.69
CA GLY A 89 7.29 -34.64 -7.87
C GLY A 89 7.19 -33.98 -6.46
N PRO A 90 8.02 -34.40 -5.48
CA PRO A 90 7.86 -34.03 -4.06
C PRO A 90 8.56 -32.73 -3.59
N GLU A 91 9.28 -31.99 -4.45
CA GLU A 91 10.03 -30.77 -4.04
C GLU A 91 9.56 -29.50 -4.76
N TRP A 92 9.10 -28.53 -3.97
CA TRP A 92 8.73 -27.16 -4.36
C TRP A 92 9.85 -26.47 -5.16
N PRO A 93 9.56 -25.97 -6.39
CA PRO A 93 9.17 -24.58 -6.61
C PRO A 93 8.22 -24.37 -7.84
N SER A 94 6.99 -24.87 -7.77
CA SER A 94 5.95 -24.55 -8.78
C SER A 94 5.37 -23.15 -8.62
N ARG A 95 5.45 -22.59 -7.40
CA ARG A 95 4.79 -21.34 -7.05
C ARG A 95 5.35 -20.13 -7.81
N LEU A 96 6.67 -19.97 -7.88
CA LEU A 96 7.27 -18.86 -8.65
C LEU A 96 6.94 -18.96 -10.14
N VAL A 97 7.02 -20.15 -10.72
CA VAL A 97 6.66 -20.39 -12.14
C VAL A 97 5.20 -19.98 -12.40
N HIS A 98 4.29 -20.39 -11.53
CA HIS A 98 2.87 -20.04 -11.63
C HIS A 98 2.60 -18.56 -11.38
N GLU A 99 3.24 -17.95 -10.38
CA GLU A 99 3.15 -16.52 -10.11
C GLU A 99 3.70 -15.69 -11.28
N THR A 100 4.83 -16.09 -11.88
CA THR A 100 5.36 -15.45 -13.09
C THR A 100 4.41 -15.59 -14.28
N LEU A 101 3.76 -16.75 -14.47
CA LEU A 101 2.72 -16.90 -15.49
C LEU A 101 1.51 -15.99 -15.24
N ARG A 102 1.08 -15.81 -13.98
CA ARG A 102 0.06 -14.83 -13.62
C ARG A 102 0.50 -13.41 -13.97
N SER A 103 1.73 -13.03 -13.64
CA SER A 103 2.28 -11.71 -13.99
C SER A 103 2.36 -11.50 -15.51
N LEU A 104 2.74 -12.51 -16.29
CA LEU A 104 2.74 -12.46 -17.76
C LEU A 104 1.31 -12.33 -18.33
N ALA A 105 0.35 -13.08 -17.76
CA ALA A 105 -1.04 -12.99 -18.18
C ALA A 105 -1.63 -11.61 -17.89
N ARG A 106 -1.36 -11.01 -16.73
CA ARG A 106 -1.74 -9.61 -16.41
C ARG A 106 -1.21 -8.61 -17.42
N GLN A 107 -0.02 -8.86 -17.97
CA GLN A 107 0.61 -8.03 -19.00
C GLN A 107 0.09 -8.32 -20.43
N GLY A 108 -0.89 -9.21 -20.58
CA GLY A 108 -1.52 -9.51 -21.87
C GLY A 108 -0.78 -10.57 -22.69
N GLU A 109 0.15 -11.33 -22.11
CA GLU A 109 0.86 -12.38 -22.84
C GLU A 109 -0.07 -13.57 -23.14
N SER A 110 -0.28 -13.82 -24.44
CA SER A 110 -1.29 -14.75 -24.94
C SER A 110 -1.07 -16.21 -24.56
N ILE A 111 0.19 -16.68 -24.51
CA ILE A 111 0.51 -18.08 -24.16
C ILE A 111 0.25 -18.30 -22.67
N ALA A 112 0.60 -17.34 -21.81
CA ALA A 112 0.33 -17.37 -20.38
C ALA A 112 -1.18 -17.35 -20.10
N ILE A 113 -1.94 -16.47 -20.78
CA ILE A 113 -3.41 -16.43 -20.69
C ILE A 113 -4.01 -17.79 -21.06
N ALA A 114 -3.60 -18.35 -22.20
CA ALA A 114 -4.10 -19.65 -22.65
C ALA A 114 -3.75 -20.78 -21.66
N ALA A 115 -2.54 -20.77 -21.08
CA ALA A 115 -2.08 -21.76 -20.14
C ALA A 115 -2.85 -21.73 -18.81
N LEU A 116 -3.04 -20.54 -18.22
CA LEU A 116 -3.79 -20.40 -16.96
C LEU A 116 -5.27 -20.80 -17.15
N ARG A 117 -5.87 -20.36 -18.26
CA ARG A 117 -7.25 -20.74 -18.62
C ARG A 117 -7.38 -22.25 -18.80
N ALA A 118 -6.45 -22.88 -19.53
CA ALA A 118 -6.44 -24.33 -19.70
C ALA A 118 -6.32 -25.03 -18.35
N ARG A 119 -5.41 -24.60 -17.46
CA ARG A 119 -5.23 -25.20 -16.13
C ARG A 119 -6.52 -25.17 -15.31
N SER A 120 -7.18 -24.01 -15.26
CA SER A 120 -8.46 -23.85 -14.56
C SER A 120 -9.53 -24.81 -15.10
N MET A 121 -9.66 -24.91 -16.43
CA MET A 121 -10.62 -25.81 -17.08
C MET A 121 -10.33 -27.30 -16.84
N HIS A 122 -9.11 -27.67 -16.47
CA HIS A 122 -8.71 -29.05 -16.16
C HIS A 122 -8.73 -29.35 -14.64
N GLY A 123 -9.47 -28.57 -13.86
CA GLY A 123 -9.73 -28.84 -12.44
C GLY A 123 -8.64 -28.36 -11.49
N ASP A 124 -7.86 -27.37 -11.92
CA ASP A 124 -6.89 -26.66 -11.10
C ASP A 124 -7.16 -25.15 -11.19
N PHE A 125 -8.39 -24.81 -10.82
CA PHE A 125 -8.92 -23.47 -10.71
C PHE A 125 -8.34 -22.79 -9.46
N GLU A 126 -7.88 -21.57 -9.65
CA GLU A 126 -7.51 -20.63 -8.59
C GLU A 126 -8.09 -19.26 -8.91
N ALA A 127 -8.77 -18.62 -7.97
CA ALA A 127 -9.38 -17.32 -8.24
C ALA A 127 -8.35 -16.21 -8.54
N CYS A 128 -7.10 -16.34 -8.06
CA CYS A 128 -6.02 -15.43 -8.45
C CYS A 128 -5.65 -15.51 -9.94
N ASP A 129 -5.90 -16.63 -10.62
CA ASP A 129 -5.71 -16.72 -12.07
C ASP A 129 -6.77 -15.89 -12.81
N VAL A 130 -8.00 -15.89 -12.30
CA VAL A 130 -9.12 -15.14 -12.89
C VAL A 130 -8.86 -13.64 -12.84
N GLU A 131 -8.31 -13.14 -11.73
CA GLU A 131 -7.87 -11.73 -11.62
C GLU A 131 -6.82 -11.41 -12.69
N ALA A 132 -5.81 -12.27 -12.84
CA ALA A 132 -4.75 -12.07 -13.83
C ALA A 132 -5.27 -12.09 -15.28
N LEU A 133 -6.15 -13.04 -15.59
CA LEU A 133 -6.79 -13.18 -16.91
C LEU A 133 -7.65 -11.96 -17.24
N PHE A 134 -8.45 -11.49 -16.28
CA PHE A 134 -9.28 -10.31 -16.44
C PHE A 134 -8.45 -9.05 -16.66
N ALA A 135 -7.37 -8.86 -15.89
CA ALA A 135 -6.50 -7.70 -16.05
C ALA A 135 -5.83 -7.65 -17.43
N GLY A 136 -5.40 -8.80 -17.96
CA GLY A 136 -4.67 -8.85 -19.22
C GLY A 136 -5.55 -8.88 -20.48
N SER A 137 -6.73 -9.49 -20.42
CA SER A 137 -7.55 -9.74 -21.61
C SER A 137 -9.06 -9.53 -21.39
N GLY A 138 -9.44 -8.96 -20.26
CA GLY A 138 -10.81 -8.60 -19.93
C GLY A 138 -11.73 -9.79 -19.69
N LEU A 139 -13.04 -9.53 -19.75
CA LEU A 139 -14.06 -10.48 -19.33
C LEU A 139 -14.07 -11.78 -20.14
N ALA A 140 -13.81 -11.71 -21.45
CA ALA A 140 -13.84 -12.87 -22.35
C ALA A 140 -12.82 -13.97 -21.95
N ALA A 141 -11.68 -13.57 -21.37
CA ALA A 141 -10.68 -14.54 -20.89
C ALA A 141 -11.19 -15.37 -19.70
N CYS A 142 -12.25 -14.91 -19.02
CA CYS A 142 -12.86 -15.56 -17.86
C CYS A 142 -14.08 -16.43 -18.20
N ASP A 143 -14.50 -16.50 -19.47
CA ASP A 143 -15.72 -17.20 -19.87
C ASP A 143 -15.66 -18.70 -19.55
N GLY A 144 -16.68 -19.27 -18.92
CA GLY A 144 -16.73 -20.70 -18.59
C GLY A 144 -15.87 -21.12 -17.39
N LEU A 145 -15.06 -20.23 -16.82
CA LEU A 145 -14.30 -20.53 -15.60
C LEU A 145 -15.20 -20.62 -14.35
N ASP A 146 -16.43 -20.08 -14.41
CA ASP A 146 -17.47 -20.29 -13.41
C ASP A 146 -17.88 -21.77 -13.31
N ALA A 147 -17.97 -22.46 -14.46
CA ALA A 147 -18.25 -23.88 -14.50
C ALA A 147 -17.08 -24.69 -13.92
N ALA A 148 -15.84 -24.27 -14.16
CA ALA A 148 -14.65 -24.86 -13.56
C ALA A 148 -14.60 -24.67 -12.04
N ALA A 149 -14.90 -23.47 -11.54
CA ALA A 149 -15.01 -23.21 -10.10
C ALA A 149 -16.08 -24.11 -9.46
N CYS A 150 -17.26 -24.18 -10.08
CA CYS A 150 -18.35 -25.04 -9.62
C CYS A 150 -17.99 -26.54 -9.69
N SER A 151 -17.26 -27.00 -10.70
CA SER A 151 -16.90 -28.43 -10.77
C SER A 151 -15.87 -28.82 -9.70
N GLN A 152 -14.97 -27.90 -9.33
CA GLN A 152 -13.91 -28.16 -8.37
C GLN A 152 -14.36 -28.07 -6.90
N PHE A 153 -15.26 -27.15 -6.56
CA PHE A 153 -15.61 -26.88 -5.16
C PHE A 153 -17.04 -27.29 -4.82
N ASP A 154 -17.23 -27.74 -3.57
CA ASP A 154 -18.57 -27.81 -2.96
C ASP A 154 -19.12 -26.41 -2.64
N ASP A 155 -20.36 -26.30 -2.18
CA ASP A 155 -21.01 -25.00 -1.91
C ASP A 155 -20.35 -24.20 -0.78
N ALA A 156 -19.71 -24.86 0.18
CA ALA A 156 -19.02 -24.19 1.27
C ALA A 156 -17.67 -23.65 0.81
N SER A 157 -16.86 -24.50 0.18
CA SER A 157 -15.55 -24.13 -0.37
C SER A 157 -15.67 -23.10 -1.49
N LEU A 158 -16.69 -23.21 -2.35
CA LEU A 158 -16.94 -22.22 -3.40
C LEU A 158 -17.19 -20.82 -2.80
N ARG A 159 -17.98 -20.74 -1.73
CA ARG A 159 -18.21 -19.45 -1.04
C ARG A 159 -16.93 -18.90 -0.44
N THR A 160 -16.12 -19.74 0.21
CA THR A 160 -14.82 -19.33 0.74
C THR A 160 -13.91 -18.79 -0.35
N GLU A 161 -13.85 -19.47 -1.50
CA GLU A 161 -13.03 -19.06 -2.64
C GLU A 161 -13.49 -17.72 -3.23
N LEU A 162 -14.80 -17.54 -3.44
CA LEU A 162 -15.38 -16.29 -3.94
C LEU A 162 -15.21 -15.12 -2.97
N ASP A 163 -15.16 -15.36 -1.65
CA ASP A 163 -14.99 -14.31 -0.64
C ASP A 163 -13.52 -13.90 -0.44
N THR A 164 -12.62 -14.88 -0.41
CA THR A 164 -11.21 -14.67 -0.02
C THR A 164 -10.40 -14.04 -1.12
N CYS A 165 -10.63 -14.43 -2.37
CA CYS A 165 -9.73 -14.11 -3.49
C CYS A 165 -10.08 -12.80 -4.22
N ALA A 166 -11.05 -12.03 -3.72
CA ALA A 166 -11.41 -10.69 -4.22
C ALA A 166 -11.56 -10.62 -5.75
N LEU A 167 -12.30 -11.56 -6.33
CA LEU A 167 -12.56 -11.58 -7.77
C LEU A 167 -13.13 -10.24 -8.28
N PRO A 168 -12.78 -9.80 -9.50
CA PRO A 168 -13.30 -8.56 -10.07
C PRO A 168 -14.83 -8.54 -10.07
N SER A 169 -15.43 -7.40 -9.72
CA SER A 169 -16.89 -7.24 -9.63
C SER A 169 -17.61 -7.61 -10.91
N ASP A 170 -17.01 -7.29 -12.06
CA ASP A 170 -17.59 -7.50 -13.38
C ASP A 170 -17.61 -8.99 -13.75
N VAL A 171 -16.57 -9.73 -13.34
CA VAL A 171 -16.52 -11.19 -13.48
C VAL A 171 -17.61 -11.83 -12.63
N LEU A 172 -17.72 -11.44 -11.36
CA LEU A 172 -18.76 -11.95 -10.47
C LEU A 172 -20.16 -11.62 -10.97
N ALA A 173 -20.38 -10.40 -11.49
CA ALA A 173 -21.65 -10.00 -12.08
C ALA A 173 -22.00 -10.87 -13.29
N SER A 174 -21.06 -11.03 -14.23
CA SER A 174 -21.21 -11.88 -15.41
C SER A 174 -21.54 -13.32 -15.05
N TRP A 175 -20.73 -13.94 -14.17
CA TRP A 175 -20.92 -15.32 -13.75
C TRP A 175 -22.24 -15.51 -13.00
N SER A 176 -22.62 -14.59 -12.12
CA SER A 176 -23.89 -14.71 -11.39
C SER A 176 -25.13 -14.56 -12.27
N ALA A 177 -25.00 -13.88 -13.41
CA ALA A 177 -26.10 -13.73 -14.37
C ALA A 177 -26.39 -15.02 -15.14
N THR A 178 -25.37 -15.86 -15.36
CA THR A 178 -25.47 -17.09 -16.17
C THR A 178 -25.41 -18.37 -15.34
N ASN A 179 -24.86 -18.32 -14.12
CA ASN A 179 -24.65 -19.47 -13.25
C ASN A 179 -25.40 -19.34 -11.92
N GLN A 180 -26.50 -20.07 -11.79
CA GLN A 180 -27.38 -20.01 -10.62
C GLN A 180 -26.67 -20.43 -9.31
N ARG A 181 -25.67 -21.32 -9.39
CA ARG A 181 -24.93 -21.78 -8.21
C ARG A 181 -24.04 -20.68 -7.65
N ILE A 182 -23.33 -19.97 -8.52
CA ILE A 182 -22.57 -18.75 -8.16
C ILE A 182 -23.52 -17.68 -7.59
N ALA A 183 -24.68 -17.45 -8.23
CA ALA A 183 -25.65 -16.47 -7.76
C ALA A 183 -26.13 -16.75 -6.33
N ARG A 184 -26.45 -18.02 -6.01
CA ARG A 184 -26.84 -18.46 -4.66
C ARG A 184 -25.69 -18.28 -3.66
N ALA A 185 -24.47 -18.68 -4.02
CA ALA A 185 -23.30 -18.52 -3.18
C ALA A 185 -23.07 -17.05 -2.79
N LEU A 186 -23.17 -16.13 -3.76
CA LEU A 186 -23.02 -14.69 -3.53
C LEU A 186 -24.17 -14.10 -2.70
N ALA A 187 -25.40 -14.58 -2.86
CA ALA A 187 -26.53 -14.14 -2.04
C ALA A 187 -26.31 -14.47 -0.56
N VAL A 188 -25.89 -15.70 -0.25
CA VAL A 188 -25.60 -16.11 1.13
C VAL A 188 -24.43 -15.29 1.72
N LEU A 189 -23.36 -15.06 0.95
CA LEU A 189 -22.24 -14.22 1.39
C LEU A 189 -22.68 -12.79 1.73
N ARG A 190 -23.63 -12.22 0.99
CA ARG A 190 -24.19 -10.88 1.29
C ARG A 190 -24.97 -10.89 2.59
N GLU A 191 -25.84 -11.88 2.80
CA GLU A 191 -26.60 -12.04 4.05
C GLU A 191 -25.67 -12.20 5.27
N GLU A 192 -24.64 -13.04 5.16
CA GLU A 192 -23.64 -13.24 6.21
C GLU A 192 -22.87 -11.95 6.54
N LYS A 193 -22.46 -11.18 5.51
CA LYS A 193 -21.79 -9.89 5.67
C LYS A 193 -22.70 -8.85 6.33
N ASP A 194 -23.97 -8.79 5.94
CA ASP A 194 -24.92 -7.84 6.51
C ASP A 194 -25.32 -8.21 7.94
N ALA A 195 -25.49 -9.49 8.26
CA ALA A 195 -25.67 -9.98 9.62
C ALA A 195 -24.46 -9.62 10.51
N ARG A 196 -23.23 -9.81 10.00
CA ARG A 196 -22.01 -9.42 10.72
C ARG A 196 -21.95 -7.92 11.00
N LYS A 197 -22.30 -7.09 10.00
CA LYS A 197 -22.37 -5.63 10.17
C LYS A 197 -23.43 -5.22 11.20
N ALA A 198 -24.61 -5.84 11.16
CA ALA A 198 -25.69 -5.58 12.11
C ALA A 198 -25.30 -5.97 13.53
N ALA A 199 -24.69 -7.15 13.73
CA ALA A 199 -24.18 -7.59 15.02
C ALA A 199 -23.11 -6.65 15.57
N ASN A 200 -22.15 -6.23 14.74
CA ASN A 200 -21.12 -5.26 15.12
C ASN A 200 -21.72 -3.90 15.50
N LYS A 201 -22.79 -3.45 14.80
CA LYS A 201 -23.51 -2.22 15.11
C LYS A 201 -24.27 -2.32 16.43
N ALA A 202 -24.97 -3.42 16.68
CA ALA A 202 -25.69 -3.68 17.92
C ALA A 202 -24.73 -3.74 19.13
N ALA A 203 -23.63 -4.48 19.02
CA ALA A 203 -22.61 -4.56 20.06
C ALA A 203 -21.98 -3.19 20.38
N ARG A 204 -21.81 -2.31 19.37
CA ARG A 204 -21.37 -0.93 19.59
C ARG A 204 -22.43 -0.07 20.29
N ALA A 205 -23.70 -0.25 19.99
CA ALA A 205 -24.80 0.49 20.61
C ALA A 205 -24.99 0.08 22.08
N GLU A 206 -24.89 -1.21 22.39
CA GLU A 206 -25.00 -1.73 23.75
C GLU A 206 -23.85 -1.23 24.65
N ARG A 207 -22.61 -1.24 24.15
CA ARG A 207 -21.46 -0.64 24.85
C ARG A 207 -21.69 0.85 25.16
N ARG A 208 -22.20 1.61 24.19
CA ARG A 208 -22.53 3.04 24.39
C ARG A 208 -23.62 3.26 25.44
N SER A 209 -24.60 2.36 25.54
CA SER A 209 -25.68 2.47 26.54
C SER A 209 -25.21 2.11 27.95
N SER A 210 -24.23 1.22 28.09
CA SER A 210 -23.66 0.82 29.38
C SER A 210 -22.71 1.88 29.95
N ASP A 211 -21.97 2.59 29.10
CA ASP A 211 -20.97 3.60 29.51
C ASP A 211 -21.59 4.99 29.79
N ALA A 212 -22.87 5.22 29.49
CA ALA A 212 -23.51 6.54 29.55
C ALA A 212 -23.81 7.07 30.97
N ARG A 213 -23.60 6.29 32.04
CA ARG A 213 -23.89 6.74 33.42
C ARG A 213 -22.71 7.42 34.13
N ASP A 214 -21.49 7.29 33.60
CA ASP A 214 -20.26 7.91 34.12
C ASP A 214 -19.36 8.34 32.94
N GLU A 215 -19.91 9.07 31.97
CA GLU A 215 -19.13 9.46 30.78
C GLU A 215 -18.08 10.52 31.18
N PRO A 216 -16.77 10.23 31.05
CA PRO A 216 -15.73 11.16 31.46
C PRO A 216 -15.80 12.45 30.63
N THR A 217 -15.46 13.57 31.27
CA THR A 217 -15.45 14.88 30.62
C THR A 217 -14.38 14.95 29.52
N PHE A 218 -14.44 15.98 28.68
CA PHE A 218 -13.41 16.20 27.65
C PHE A 218 -12.02 16.34 28.27
N GLU A 219 -11.92 17.06 29.40
CA GLU A 219 -10.71 17.28 30.17
C GLU A 219 -10.18 15.96 30.73
N GLU A 220 -11.05 15.15 31.33
CA GLU A 220 -10.67 13.85 31.88
C GLU A 220 -10.15 12.91 30.79
N LEU A 221 -10.82 12.87 29.64
CA LEU A 221 -10.38 12.09 28.48
C LEU A 221 -9.05 12.59 27.92
N LEU A 222 -8.91 13.90 27.72
CA LEU A 222 -7.67 14.53 27.24
C LEU A 222 -6.51 14.25 28.19
N MET A 223 -6.74 14.31 29.49
CA MET A 223 -5.72 14.02 30.49
C MET A 223 -5.45 12.53 30.66
N ALA A 224 -6.41 11.65 30.36
CA ALA A 224 -6.20 10.20 30.37
C ALA A 224 -5.40 9.68 29.16
N LEU A 225 -5.32 10.45 28.07
CA LEU A 225 -4.52 10.09 26.89
C LEU A 225 -3.05 9.86 27.26
N GLY A 226 -2.53 8.71 26.81
CA GLY A 226 -1.17 8.23 27.09
C GLY A 226 -1.04 7.33 28.33
N TYR A 227 -2.05 7.23 29.20
CA TYR A 227 -2.03 6.35 30.38
C TYR A 227 -2.91 5.11 30.23
N ARG A 228 -3.95 5.17 29.40
CA ARG A 228 -4.84 4.05 29.07
C ARG A 228 -5.17 4.09 27.57
N LYS A 229 -5.45 2.94 26.93
CA LYS A 229 -6.02 2.89 25.56
C LYS A 229 -7.50 3.36 25.56
N VAL A 230 -7.78 4.51 26.15
CA VAL A 230 -9.15 4.96 26.48
C VAL A 230 -9.84 5.64 25.31
N CYS A 231 -9.12 6.30 24.40
CA CYS A 231 -9.76 6.94 23.24
C CYS A 231 -8.75 7.23 22.12
N ASP A 232 -9.20 7.15 20.86
CA ASP A 232 -8.46 7.67 19.70
C ASP A 232 -8.44 9.22 19.76
N PRO A 233 -7.27 9.87 19.69
CA PRO A 233 -7.15 11.34 19.58
C PRO A 233 -8.11 11.99 18.58
N ARG A 234 -8.42 11.33 17.46
CA ARG A 234 -9.38 11.84 16.46
C ARG A 234 -10.82 11.75 16.93
N ALA A 235 -11.18 10.69 17.65
CA ALA A 235 -12.51 10.53 18.22
C ALA A 235 -12.75 11.54 19.37
N LEU A 236 -11.70 11.87 20.14
CA LEU A 236 -11.80 12.91 21.16
C LEU A 236 -12.08 14.30 20.55
N ALA A 237 -11.48 14.61 19.41
CA ALA A 237 -11.64 15.90 18.75
C ALA A 237 -13.10 16.24 18.40
N THR A 238 -13.96 15.25 18.13
CA THR A 238 -15.38 15.49 17.84
C THR A 238 -16.16 16.01 19.06
N ARG A 239 -15.61 15.89 20.27
CA ARG A 239 -16.16 16.42 21.52
C ARG A 239 -15.62 17.81 21.87
N ALA A 240 -14.65 18.33 21.11
CA ALA A 240 -14.08 19.64 21.38
C ALA A 240 -15.10 20.76 21.17
N ARG A 241 -15.01 21.78 22.02
CA ARG A 241 -15.84 22.99 22.03
C ARG A 241 -14.94 24.20 22.18
N ARG A 242 -15.41 25.40 21.84
CA ARG A 242 -14.62 26.64 21.94
C ARG A 242 -14.14 26.93 23.36
N GLU A 243 -14.90 26.52 24.39
CA GLU A 243 -14.51 26.65 25.80
C GLU A 243 -13.24 25.86 26.17
N HIS A 244 -12.88 24.83 25.42
CA HIS A 244 -11.68 24.04 25.66
C HIS A 244 -10.40 24.67 25.07
N LEU A 245 -10.49 25.82 24.38
CA LEU A 245 -9.38 26.41 23.63
C LEU A 245 -8.12 26.64 24.51
N GLU A 246 -8.30 27.21 25.70
CA GLU A 246 -7.18 27.48 26.61
C GLU A 246 -6.47 26.20 27.06
N LEU A 247 -7.24 25.16 27.38
CA LEU A 247 -6.70 23.86 27.75
C LEU A 247 -5.95 23.22 26.58
N LEU A 248 -6.52 23.28 25.38
CA LEU A 248 -5.92 22.74 24.17
C LEU A 248 -4.57 23.41 23.86
N VAL A 249 -4.51 24.74 23.96
CA VAL A 249 -3.28 25.52 23.83
C VAL A 249 -2.27 25.12 24.92
N HIS A 250 -2.73 24.94 26.16
CA HIS A 250 -1.85 24.54 27.27
C HIS A 250 -1.18 23.18 27.04
N VAL A 251 -1.86 22.24 26.39
CA VAL A 251 -1.34 20.88 26.13
C VAL A 251 -0.55 20.74 24.84
N LEU A 252 -0.39 21.82 24.03
CA LEU A 252 0.53 21.87 22.87
C LEU A 252 2.00 21.94 23.30
N LYS A 253 2.44 20.96 24.10
CA LYS A 253 3.80 20.82 24.63
C LYS A 253 4.43 19.51 24.16
N PRO A 254 5.75 19.47 23.94
CA PRO A 254 6.45 18.23 23.60
C PRO A 254 6.37 17.20 24.74
N GLY A 255 6.49 15.90 24.40
CA GLY A 255 6.62 14.82 25.39
C GLY A 255 5.34 14.07 25.77
N ARG A 256 4.18 14.45 25.23
CA ARG A 256 2.90 13.71 25.37
C ARG A 256 2.17 13.60 24.03
N ARG A 257 2.68 12.73 23.15
CA ARG A 257 2.20 12.53 21.77
C ARG A 257 0.69 12.54 21.63
N ASP A 258 -0.01 11.67 22.34
CA ASP A 258 -1.44 11.46 22.10
C ASP A 258 -2.25 12.71 22.46
N ARG A 259 -1.84 13.43 23.52
CA ARG A 259 -2.45 14.71 23.90
C ARG A 259 -2.16 15.80 22.89
N PHE A 260 -0.91 15.88 22.42
CA PHE A 260 -0.51 16.84 21.40
C PHE A 260 -1.31 16.63 20.11
N VAL A 261 -1.41 15.38 19.65
CA VAL A 261 -2.17 15.01 18.45
C VAL A 261 -3.66 15.28 18.64
N ALA A 262 -4.23 14.92 19.79
CA ALA A 262 -5.63 15.19 20.10
C ALA A 262 -5.92 16.70 20.14
N ALA A 263 -4.99 17.49 20.69
CA ALA A 263 -5.15 18.94 20.76
C ALA A 263 -5.15 19.58 19.38
N ILE A 264 -4.23 19.18 18.51
CA ILE A 264 -4.22 19.65 17.11
C ILE A 264 -5.51 19.28 16.38
N TYR A 265 -6.00 18.04 16.48
CA TYR A 265 -7.27 17.66 15.85
C TYR A 265 -8.48 18.38 16.46
N SER A 266 -8.45 18.67 17.76
CA SER A 266 -9.50 19.41 18.45
C SER A 266 -9.53 20.88 18.02
N LEU A 267 -8.37 21.52 17.90
CA LEU A 267 -8.23 22.89 17.38
C LEU A 267 -8.74 23.00 15.94
N ARG A 268 -8.48 21.98 15.12
CA ARG A 268 -9.06 21.86 13.76
C ARG A 268 -10.57 21.84 13.78
N GLN A 269 -11.15 21.03 14.67
CA GLN A 269 -12.60 20.85 14.75
C GLN A 269 -13.32 22.14 15.18
N ILE A 270 -12.74 22.90 16.10
CA ILE A 270 -13.34 24.15 16.61
C ILE A 270 -13.01 25.38 15.75
N GLY A 271 -12.04 25.24 14.84
CA GLY A 271 -11.45 26.35 14.08
C GLY A 271 -10.24 26.95 14.80
N TYR A 272 -9.29 27.47 14.02
CA TYR A 272 -8.01 27.97 14.57
C TYR A 272 -8.08 29.35 15.21
N GLU A 273 -9.23 30.02 15.18
CA GLU A 273 -9.40 31.38 15.68
C GLU A 273 -9.03 31.46 17.18
N GLY A 274 -7.93 32.12 17.50
CA GLY A 274 -7.37 32.25 18.84
C GLY A 274 -6.31 31.18 19.21
N ALA A 275 -6.03 30.24 18.31
CA ALA A 275 -5.00 29.20 18.47
C ALA A 275 -3.77 29.42 17.59
N GLU A 276 -3.80 30.38 16.66
CA GLU A 276 -2.78 30.55 15.62
C GLU A 276 -1.40 30.78 16.23
N GLN A 277 -1.31 31.65 17.24
CA GLN A 277 -0.04 31.95 17.91
C GLN A 277 0.52 30.74 18.66
N ALA A 278 -0.34 29.90 19.23
CA ALA A 278 0.09 28.68 19.90
C ALA A 278 0.64 27.64 18.91
N ILE A 279 0.00 27.51 17.75
CA ILE A 279 0.44 26.62 16.67
C ILE A 279 1.75 27.13 16.07
N LEU A 280 1.88 28.43 15.84
CA LEU A 280 3.12 29.05 15.36
C LEU A 280 4.26 28.89 16.38
N GLY A 281 4.00 29.12 17.67
CA GLY A 281 4.98 28.90 18.74
C GLY A 281 5.38 27.43 18.93
N ALA A 282 4.50 26.47 18.61
CA ALA A 282 4.87 25.07 18.50
C ALA A 282 5.75 24.81 17.26
N ALA A 283 5.47 25.49 16.15
CA ALA A 283 6.22 25.37 14.90
C ALA A 283 7.67 25.89 15.01
N GLU A 284 7.91 26.96 15.76
CA GLU A 284 9.27 27.43 16.02
C GLU A 284 10.15 26.37 16.71
N ARG A 285 9.50 25.51 17.50
CA ARG A 285 10.12 24.43 18.29
C ARG A 285 9.99 23.05 17.64
N LEU A 286 9.81 22.97 16.31
CA LEU A 286 9.66 21.70 15.59
C LEU A 286 10.71 20.62 15.96
N ALA A 287 11.97 21.01 16.23
CA ALA A 287 13.03 20.08 16.63
C ALA A 287 12.81 19.40 18.00
N GLU A 288 11.94 19.95 18.86
CA GLU A 288 11.59 19.36 20.15
C GLU A 288 10.56 18.22 20.03
N PHE A 289 9.94 18.05 18.85
CA PHE A 289 8.88 17.08 18.62
C PHE A 289 9.38 15.82 17.90
N ARG A 290 8.77 14.68 18.23
CA ARG A 290 9.07 13.41 17.58
C ARG A 290 8.41 13.34 16.20
N PRO A 291 8.95 12.56 15.24
CA PRO A 291 8.41 12.46 13.88
C PRO A 291 6.89 12.23 13.79
N MET A 292 6.34 11.42 14.70
CA MET A 292 4.90 11.10 14.74
C MET A 292 4.01 12.26 15.21
N GLU A 293 4.57 13.23 15.95
CA GLU A 293 3.88 14.45 16.41
C GLU A 293 3.88 15.51 15.29
N LEU A 294 4.95 15.53 14.49
CA LEU A 294 5.12 16.48 13.37
C LEU A 294 4.03 16.37 12.31
N GLY A 295 3.51 15.17 12.04
CA GLY A 295 2.45 14.98 11.04
C GLY A 295 1.18 15.78 11.35
N ALA A 296 0.74 15.76 12.61
CA ALA A 296 -0.43 16.54 13.04
C ALA A 296 -0.15 18.05 12.95
N LEU A 297 1.01 18.50 13.42
CA LEU A 297 1.39 19.92 13.38
C LEU A 297 1.52 20.45 11.93
N ARG A 298 2.09 19.66 11.01
CA ARG A 298 2.17 20.01 9.58
C ARG A 298 0.79 20.16 8.95
N LEU A 299 -0.14 19.26 9.25
CA LEU A 299 -1.53 19.39 8.81
C LEU A 299 -2.14 20.70 9.31
N ALA A 300 -1.88 21.05 10.57
CA ALA A 300 -2.44 22.25 11.15
C ALA A 300 -1.89 23.54 10.55
N LEU A 301 -0.56 23.61 10.41
CA LEU A 301 0.10 24.71 9.72
C LEU A 301 -0.39 24.85 8.27
N GLY A 302 -0.63 23.74 7.57
CA GLY A 302 -1.13 23.75 6.20
C GLY A 302 -2.56 24.28 6.02
N GLU A 303 -3.30 24.52 7.10
CA GLU A 303 -4.65 25.10 7.10
C GLU A 303 -4.66 26.55 7.60
N LEU A 304 -3.57 27.04 8.19
CA LEU A 304 -3.42 28.44 8.53
C LEU A 304 -3.22 29.31 7.28
N PRO A 305 -3.57 30.61 7.34
CA PRO A 305 -3.39 31.53 6.23
C PRO A 305 -1.94 31.59 5.69
N PRO A 306 -1.75 31.76 4.36
CA PRO A 306 -0.43 31.90 3.74
C PRO A 306 0.43 33.01 4.36
N ALA A 307 -0.20 34.13 4.74
CA ALA A 307 0.47 35.28 5.35
C ALA A 307 1.22 34.93 6.64
N LEU A 308 0.79 33.89 7.37
CA LEU A 308 1.44 33.43 8.60
C LEU A 308 2.47 32.32 8.34
N THR A 309 2.29 31.53 7.28
CA THR A 309 3.01 30.27 7.08
C THR A 309 4.12 30.33 6.04
N LEU A 310 4.00 31.20 5.03
CA LEU A 310 5.04 31.39 4.01
C LEU A 310 6.35 31.96 4.56
N PRO A 311 6.35 33.01 5.42
CA PRO A 311 7.60 33.50 6.01
C PRO A 311 8.34 32.40 6.78
N LEU A 312 7.59 31.55 7.46
CA LEU A 312 8.11 30.42 8.23
C LEU A 312 8.72 29.34 7.32
N ALA A 313 8.03 28.94 6.25
CA ALA A 313 8.53 27.97 5.28
C ALA A 313 9.84 28.44 4.62
N ARG A 314 9.91 29.72 4.22
CA ARG A 314 11.11 30.34 3.65
C ARG A 314 12.28 30.34 4.63
N ALA A 315 12.02 30.65 5.91
CA ALA A 315 13.04 30.61 6.96
C ALA A 315 13.56 29.18 7.21
N TRP A 316 12.67 28.18 7.20
CA TRP A 316 13.04 26.78 7.42
C TRP A 316 13.89 26.17 6.32
N ILE A 317 13.62 26.51 5.05
CA ILE A 317 14.49 26.10 3.94
C ILE A 317 15.90 26.63 4.14
N ARG A 318 16.06 27.88 4.60
CA ARG A 318 17.38 28.47 4.87
C ARG A 318 18.11 27.77 6.02
N ARG A 319 17.38 27.25 7.01
CA ARG A 319 17.94 26.52 8.16
C ARG A 319 18.55 25.17 7.78
N ARG A 320 18.05 24.53 6.70
CA ARG A 320 18.63 23.31 6.09
C ARG A 320 18.87 22.15 7.08
N ALA A 321 17.96 21.93 8.01
CA ALA A 321 18.06 20.87 9.00
C ALA A 321 16.72 20.12 9.15
N PRO A 322 16.72 18.79 9.26
CA PRO A 322 15.53 18.07 9.71
C PRO A 322 15.10 18.55 11.10
N PRO A 323 13.80 18.61 11.40
CA PRO A 323 12.65 18.24 10.55
C PRO A 323 12.05 19.42 9.73
N TYR A 324 12.77 20.54 9.64
CA TYR A 324 12.28 21.80 9.10
C TYR A 324 12.14 21.78 7.57
N ASP A 325 12.99 21.05 6.88
CA ASP A 325 12.99 20.85 5.43
C ASP A 325 11.68 20.23 4.91
N GLY A 326 11.27 19.08 5.43
CA GLY A 326 10.02 18.43 5.04
C GLY A 326 8.77 19.20 5.49
N ALA A 327 8.86 19.96 6.59
CA ALA A 327 7.76 20.84 7.00
C ALA A 327 7.60 22.03 6.04
N ALA A 328 8.71 22.62 5.58
CA ALA A 328 8.68 23.68 4.59
C ALA A 328 8.16 23.20 3.23
N ALA A 329 8.57 22.01 2.79
CA ALA A 329 8.07 21.40 1.55
C ALA A 329 6.54 21.27 1.55
N SER A 330 5.98 20.74 2.64
CA SER A 330 4.53 20.59 2.78
C SER A 330 3.78 21.93 2.81
N LEU A 331 4.38 23.01 3.33
CA LEU A 331 3.73 24.34 3.35
C LEU A 331 3.78 24.99 1.97
N LEU A 332 4.93 24.95 1.29
CA LEU A 332 5.08 25.50 -0.05
C LEU A 332 4.22 24.75 -1.07
N ARG A 333 4.06 23.43 -0.93
CA ARG A 333 3.10 22.67 -1.73
C ARG A 333 1.69 23.27 -1.72
N ARG A 334 1.27 23.86 -0.61
CA ARG A 334 -0.09 24.40 -0.45
C ARG A 334 -0.17 25.88 -0.82
N HIS A 335 0.83 26.64 -0.40
CA HIS A 335 0.73 28.10 -0.31
C HIS A 335 1.75 28.84 -1.17
N ALA A 336 2.67 28.16 -1.85
CA ALA A 336 3.74 28.82 -2.62
C ALA A 336 3.18 29.87 -3.59
N GLU A 337 3.98 30.92 -3.77
CA GLU A 337 3.76 32.01 -4.72
C GLU A 337 4.86 32.00 -5.79
N GLU A 338 4.71 32.77 -6.87
CA GLU A 338 5.68 32.76 -7.98
C GLU A 338 7.12 33.10 -7.53
N GLN A 339 7.26 33.96 -6.52
CA GLN A 339 8.56 34.31 -5.93
C GLN A 339 9.27 33.13 -5.24
N ASP A 340 8.58 32.02 -4.98
CA ASP A 340 9.14 30.82 -4.36
C ASP A 340 9.71 29.82 -5.38
N ILE A 341 9.50 30.02 -6.69
CA ILE A 341 9.88 29.05 -7.74
C ILE A 341 11.39 28.75 -7.69
N GLU A 342 12.24 29.79 -7.71
CA GLU A 342 13.70 29.61 -7.68
C GLU A 342 14.16 28.87 -6.42
N LEU A 343 13.51 29.12 -5.29
CA LEU A 343 13.78 28.45 -4.02
C LEU A 343 13.43 26.96 -4.10
N ILE A 344 12.25 26.62 -4.64
CA ILE A 344 11.77 25.25 -4.76
C ILE A 344 12.63 24.45 -5.75
N VAL A 345 12.95 25.02 -6.93
CA VAL A 345 13.84 24.39 -7.92
C VAL A 345 15.21 24.09 -7.31
N GLY A 346 15.74 25.03 -6.50
CA GLY A 346 17.01 24.83 -5.79
C GLY A 346 16.99 23.69 -4.78
N GLU A 347 15.85 23.38 -4.17
CA GLU A 347 15.68 22.22 -3.28
C GLU A 347 15.51 20.91 -4.07
N VAL A 348 14.74 20.89 -5.16
CA VAL A 348 14.60 19.71 -6.04
C VAL A 348 15.96 19.25 -6.55
N LEU A 349 16.76 20.18 -7.11
CA LEU A 349 18.09 19.87 -7.61
C LEU A 349 19.03 19.35 -6.53
N ARG A 350 18.80 19.72 -5.27
CA ARG A 350 19.60 19.24 -4.14
C ARG A 350 19.20 17.84 -3.72
N ASP A 351 17.91 17.57 -3.57
CA ASP A 351 17.40 16.26 -3.17
C ASP A 351 17.76 15.19 -4.23
N LEU A 352 17.68 15.54 -5.52
CA LEU A 352 18.13 14.67 -6.62
C LEU A 352 19.62 14.32 -6.57
N ARG A 353 20.47 15.16 -5.98
CA ARG A 353 21.93 14.90 -5.85
C ARG A 353 22.29 14.05 -4.63
N LYS A 354 21.38 13.83 -3.68
CA LYS A 354 21.69 13.21 -2.38
C LYS A 354 21.29 11.73 -2.26
N ASP A 355 20.90 11.05 -3.35
CA ASP A 355 20.33 9.69 -3.32
C ASP A 355 19.18 9.53 -2.31
N GLY A 356 18.55 10.65 -1.90
CA GLY A 356 17.54 10.71 -0.87
C GLY A 356 16.21 11.17 -1.43
N HIS A 357 15.18 10.31 -1.38
CA HIS A 357 13.85 10.59 -1.93
C HIS A 357 12.90 11.34 -0.97
N GLY A 358 13.40 11.87 0.15
CA GLY A 358 12.57 12.20 1.32
C GLY A 358 11.41 13.18 1.06
N ASN A 359 11.62 14.22 0.24
CA ASN A 359 10.63 15.29 0.04
C ASN A 359 10.31 15.61 -1.43
N LEU A 360 10.86 14.86 -2.40
CA LEU A 360 10.72 15.15 -3.84
C LEU A 360 9.26 15.26 -4.29
N SER A 361 8.37 14.41 -3.76
CA SER A 361 6.93 14.45 -4.08
C SER A 361 6.28 15.78 -3.68
N ASP A 362 6.62 16.32 -2.51
CA ASP A 362 6.08 17.61 -2.05
C ASP A 362 6.64 18.76 -2.87
N TRP A 363 7.93 18.73 -3.24
CA TRP A 363 8.54 19.76 -4.09
C TRP A 363 7.96 19.78 -5.50
N PHE A 364 7.81 18.63 -6.15
CA PHE A 364 7.19 18.57 -7.48
C PHE A 364 5.73 19.02 -7.44
N SER A 365 5.00 18.64 -6.39
CA SER A 365 3.61 19.11 -6.21
C SER A 365 3.54 20.64 -6.01
N ALA A 366 4.55 21.25 -5.39
CA ALA A 366 4.64 22.70 -5.29
C ALA A 366 4.90 23.35 -6.66
N LEU A 367 5.80 22.80 -7.47
CA LEU A 367 6.11 23.31 -8.83
C LEU A 367 4.95 23.14 -9.81
N GLN A 368 4.15 22.07 -9.70
CA GLN A 368 2.98 21.85 -10.55
C GLN A 368 1.98 23.02 -10.53
N ARG A 369 1.96 23.82 -9.45
CA ARG A 369 1.13 25.02 -9.33
C ARG A 369 1.52 26.14 -10.31
N PHE A 370 2.72 26.06 -10.89
CA PHE A 370 3.31 27.07 -11.76
C PHE A 370 3.65 26.51 -13.16
N SER A 371 2.79 25.63 -13.67
CA SER A 371 2.95 24.98 -14.99
C SER A 371 3.46 25.95 -16.07
N GLY A 372 4.62 25.64 -16.65
CA GLY A 372 5.27 26.42 -17.72
C GLY A 372 6.34 27.42 -17.26
N ARG A 373 6.62 27.55 -15.96
CA ARG A 373 7.63 28.47 -15.40
C ARG A 373 8.59 27.84 -14.39
N GLY A 374 8.36 26.60 -13.96
CA GLY A 374 9.09 25.90 -12.90
C GLY A 374 9.75 24.60 -13.33
#